data_AF-A0A6G1H8V2-F1
#
_entry.id   AF-A0A6G1H8V2-F1
#
_cell.length_a   1.000
_cell.length_b   1.000
_cell.length_c   1.000
_cell.angle_alpha   90.00
_cell.angle_beta   90.00
_cell.angle_gamma   90.00
#
_symmetry.space_group_name_H-M   'P 1'
#
loop_
_entity.id
_entity.type
_entity.pdbx_description
1 polymer ?
#
loop_
_entity_poly.entity_id
_entity_poly.type
_entity_poly.pdbx_seq_one_letter_code
_entity_poly.pdbx_strand_id
1 'polypeptide(L)'
;MGDDECDKWKKEVLDAKDEKSHFVAQYQPGRLDPEVIDWLGGSFNFCLRVMFSDGGTDAMIRSPGRGHSFFRDEKTQNEVETINFIHKTPPYHPRQLGPFIISEYVEGVCLSRILGDPTDVRTLWLNPNIDTTVLDTVYEQIADFMLQLYQFSFPAIGAISKDAESGTWSVKGRPVTYMMTELANSTFYPVDEFPNTPFNTSSAYIQSLAQIHSTHLHTQRNFCSSPEAAEQLYISRHLFAQLIPKYTINDHGPFKLFCDDFRCQNILVDPETLRITAVLDLEFTNAMSEQYASESPWWLLLVGPEAYLFRDRTIAEFKAAYEPRLEQFVRAMQRVETARGLAIDEKSLSNRMLESWQTERFWFNFAARKSLDVEVLYDNCLNEDGHGLESLDESLQAGLSPFVDMKMEQLRAYDSDCKHSL
;
A
#
# COMPACT_ATOMS: atom_id res chain seq x y z
N MET A 1 17.35 -10.49 -6.81
CA MET A 1 17.73 -10.98 -5.47
C MET A 1 16.41 -11.24 -4.76
N GLY A 2 16.11 -12.49 -4.40
CA GLY A 2 14.73 -12.92 -4.15
C GLY A 2 14.61 -13.70 -2.84
N ASP A 3 14.39 -15.00 -2.89
CA ASP A 3 14.00 -15.76 -1.69
C ASP A 3 15.20 -16.30 -0.89
N ASP A 4 16.27 -16.75 -1.58
CA ASP A 4 17.44 -17.38 -0.92
C ASP A 4 18.16 -16.45 0.05
N GLU A 5 18.28 -15.16 -0.31
CA GLU A 5 18.91 -14.15 0.54
C GLU A 5 18.04 -13.83 1.76
N CYS A 6 16.72 -13.76 1.57
CA CYS A 6 15.77 -13.54 2.64
C CYS A 6 15.78 -14.71 3.64
N ASP A 7 15.78 -15.96 3.16
CA ASP A 7 15.78 -17.13 4.02
C ASP A 7 17.11 -17.28 4.77
N LYS A 8 18.23 -17.00 4.11
CA LYS A 8 19.53 -16.91 4.78
C LYS A 8 19.51 -15.84 5.87
N TRP A 9 18.96 -14.66 5.58
CA TRP A 9 18.87 -13.58 6.56
C TRP A 9 17.94 -13.92 7.73
N LYS A 10 16.78 -14.53 7.50
CA LYS A 10 15.89 -15.00 8.58
C LYS A 10 16.61 -15.96 9.51
N LYS A 11 17.40 -16.89 8.94
CA LYS A 11 18.23 -17.80 9.71
C LYS A 11 19.25 -17.05 10.57
N GLU A 12 19.97 -16.08 10.01
CA GLU A 12 20.90 -15.23 10.76
C GLU A 12 20.21 -14.48 11.92
N VAL A 13 18.98 -13.98 11.71
CA VAL A 13 18.20 -13.31 12.74
C VAL A 13 17.81 -14.26 13.88
N LEU A 14 17.39 -15.49 13.54
CA LEU A 14 17.01 -16.51 14.52
C LEU A 14 18.22 -17.08 15.28
N ASP A 15 19.36 -17.25 14.60
CA ASP A 15 20.62 -17.67 15.23
C ASP A 15 21.11 -16.63 16.25
N ALA A 16 20.76 -15.35 16.06
CA ALA A 16 21.07 -14.23 16.97
C ALA A 16 19.94 -13.89 17.98
N LYS A 17 18.97 -14.78 18.19
CA LYS A 17 17.79 -14.49 19.02
C LYS A 17 18.11 -14.11 20.47
N ASP A 18 19.11 -14.75 21.09
CA ASP A 18 19.49 -14.52 22.48
C ASP A 18 20.14 -13.12 22.63
N GLU A 19 21.01 -12.75 21.70
CA GLU A 19 21.59 -11.40 21.67
C GLU A 19 20.50 -10.34 21.50
N LYS A 20 19.54 -10.59 20.60
CA LYS A 20 18.42 -9.69 20.34
C LYS A 20 17.48 -9.54 21.53
N SER A 21 17.19 -10.62 22.27
CA SER A 21 16.35 -10.53 23.48
C SER A 21 17.01 -9.68 24.57
N HIS A 22 18.31 -9.88 24.80
CA HIS A 22 19.09 -9.08 25.76
C HIS A 22 19.18 -7.62 25.33
N PHE A 23 19.30 -7.36 24.04
CA PHE A 23 19.28 -6.01 23.50
C PHE A 23 17.96 -5.28 23.81
N VAL A 24 16.80 -5.94 23.66
CA VAL A 24 15.50 -5.34 24.00
C VAL A 24 15.43 -4.96 25.48
N ALA A 25 15.94 -5.80 26.38
CA ALA A 25 15.93 -5.51 27.82
C ALA A 25 16.69 -4.22 28.19
N GLN A 26 17.66 -3.78 27.37
CA GLN A 26 18.34 -2.49 27.59
C GLN A 26 17.40 -1.28 27.43
N TYR A 27 16.32 -1.42 26.66
CA TYR A 27 15.34 -0.36 26.40
C TYR A 27 14.07 -0.47 27.24
N GLN A 28 13.98 -1.52 28.05
CA GLN A 28 12.93 -1.68 29.07
C GLN A 28 13.60 -1.96 30.42
N PRO A 29 14.20 -0.94 31.07
CA PRO A 29 14.96 -1.12 32.30
C PRO A 29 14.10 -1.74 33.40
N GLY A 30 14.60 -2.79 34.05
CA GLY A 30 13.91 -3.48 35.14
C GLY A 30 13.16 -4.75 34.73
N ARG A 31 13.05 -5.04 33.43
CA ARG A 31 12.53 -6.32 32.95
C ARG A 31 13.58 -7.44 33.13
N LEU A 32 13.14 -8.62 33.55
CA LEU A 32 14.02 -9.76 33.88
C LEU A 32 13.93 -10.87 32.83
N ASP A 33 15.05 -11.58 32.62
CA ASP A 33 15.21 -12.78 31.79
C ASP A 33 14.50 -12.72 30.43
N PRO A 34 14.98 -11.88 29.48
CA PRO A 34 14.34 -11.74 28.17
C PRO A 34 14.54 -12.99 27.30
N GLU A 35 13.44 -13.58 26.81
CA GLU A 35 13.45 -14.78 25.97
C GLU A 35 12.64 -14.57 24.69
N VAL A 36 13.18 -14.97 23.54
CA VAL A 36 12.41 -15.01 22.28
C VAL A 36 11.55 -16.28 22.28
N ILE A 37 10.24 -16.11 22.39
CA ILE A 37 9.28 -17.20 22.53
C ILE A 37 8.56 -17.56 21.23
N ASP A 38 8.52 -16.62 20.27
CA ASP A 38 7.83 -16.81 18.99
C ASP A 38 8.40 -15.87 17.91
N TRP A 39 8.08 -16.16 16.65
CA TRP A 39 8.41 -15.33 15.50
C TRP A 39 7.28 -15.30 14.47
N LEU A 40 7.17 -14.16 13.77
CA LEU A 40 6.16 -13.93 12.74
C LEU A 40 6.86 -13.45 11.46
N GLY A 41 6.45 -13.95 10.31
CA GLY A 41 6.96 -13.54 9.00
C GLY A 41 5.84 -12.99 8.11
N GLY A 42 6.09 -11.85 7.47
CA GLY A 42 5.26 -11.31 6.40
C GLY A 42 6.08 -11.08 5.12
N SER A 43 5.47 -10.44 4.12
CA SER A 43 6.11 -10.17 2.82
C SER A 43 7.34 -9.26 2.94
N PHE A 44 7.28 -8.26 3.83
CA PHE A 44 8.34 -7.26 3.98
C PHE A 44 9.00 -7.24 5.35
N ASN A 45 8.46 -7.94 6.34
CA ASN A 45 8.85 -7.80 7.74
C ASN A 45 9.01 -9.18 8.41
N PHE A 46 10.00 -9.28 9.29
CA PHE A 46 10.20 -10.42 10.18
C PHE A 46 10.24 -9.95 11.62
N CYS A 47 9.44 -10.59 12.47
CA CYS A 47 9.17 -10.15 13.81
C CYS A 47 9.53 -11.21 14.84
N LEU A 48 10.10 -10.80 15.97
CA LEU A 48 10.42 -11.66 17.12
C LEU A 48 9.63 -11.19 18.34
N ARG A 49 8.86 -12.10 18.95
CA ARG A 49 8.18 -11.87 20.23
C ARG A 49 9.13 -12.19 21.38
N VAL A 50 9.37 -11.20 22.24
CA VAL A 50 10.25 -11.32 23.41
C VAL A 50 9.43 -11.24 24.69
N MET A 51 9.44 -12.32 25.46
CA MET A 51 8.81 -12.42 26.77
C MET A 51 9.82 -12.06 27.86
N PHE A 52 9.32 -11.63 29.01
CA PHE A 52 10.12 -11.38 30.21
C PHE A 52 9.54 -12.16 31.40
N SER A 53 10.39 -12.65 32.30
CA SER A 53 9.99 -13.52 33.43
C SER A 53 9.18 -12.80 34.51
N ASP A 54 9.14 -11.47 34.47
CA ASP A 54 8.41 -10.61 35.40
C ASP A 54 6.89 -10.55 35.15
N GLY A 55 6.41 -11.17 34.06
CA GLY A 55 5.00 -11.20 33.68
C GLY A 55 4.46 -9.87 33.13
N GLY A 56 5.33 -8.90 32.81
CA GLY A 56 4.93 -7.69 32.10
C GLY A 56 4.59 -7.97 30.63
N THR A 57 4.08 -6.96 29.91
CA THR A 57 3.76 -7.07 28.48
C THR A 57 4.98 -7.49 27.66
N ASP A 58 4.80 -8.44 26.75
CA ASP A 58 5.85 -8.86 25.83
C ASP A 58 6.27 -7.72 24.91
N ALA A 59 7.48 -7.79 24.37
CA ALA A 59 7.97 -6.89 23.34
C ALA A 59 7.92 -7.55 21.96
N MET A 60 7.85 -6.73 20.93
CA MET A 60 7.97 -7.15 19.54
C MET A 60 9.14 -6.42 18.89
N ILE A 61 10.09 -7.18 18.33
CA ILE A 61 11.14 -6.65 17.45
C ILE A 61 10.68 -6.87 16.02
N ARG A 62 10.46 -5.82 15.24
CA ARG A 62 10.14 -5.91 13.81
C ARG A 62 11.30 -5.40 12.97
N SER A 63 11.80 -6.25 12.08
CA SER A 63 12.87 -5.93 11.14
C SER A 63 12.36 -6.06 9.69
N PRO A 64 12.61 -5.09 8.80
CA PRO A 64 12.29 -5.25 7.40
C PRO A 64 13.21 -6.30 6.78
N GLY A 65 12.63 -7.18 5.96
CA GLY A 65 13.29 -8.28 5.28
C GLY A 65 14.47 -7.82 4.42
N ARG A 66 15.60 -8.51 4.53
CA ARG A 66 16.67 -8.38 3.52
C ARG A 66 16.24 -9.15 2.26
N GLY A 67 16.56 -8.62 1.08
CA GLY A 67 16.21 -9.23 -0.21
C GLY A 67 14.77 -8.96 -0.68
N HIS A 68 13.84 -8.59 0.21
CA HIS A 68 12.44 -8.27 -0.13
C HIS A 68 12.01 -6.83 0.16
N SER A 69 12.88 -6.00 0.71
CA SER A 69 12.53 -4.61 1.04
C SER A 69 13.62 -3.68 0.52
N PHE A 70 13.26 -2.83 -0.45
CA PHE A 70 14.06 -1.67 -0.83
C PHE A 70 13.74 -0.50 0.09
N PHE A 71 14.65 0.47 0.17
CA PHE A 71 14.50 1.67 1.01
C PHE A 71 14.26 1.35 2.49
N ARG A 72 14.83 0.26 3.01
CA ARG A 72 14.58 -0.27 4.38
C ARG A 72 14.71 0.81 5.45
N ASP A 73 15.77 1.61 5.42
CA ASP A 73 16.00 2.67 6.40
C ASP A 73 14.97 3.79 6.27
N GLU A 74 14.67 4.22 5.04
CA GLU A 74 13.70 5.29 4.76
C GLU A 74 12.28 4.87 5.13
N LYS A 75 11.86 3.66 4.76
CA LYS A 75 10.56 3.07 5.13
C LYS A 75 10.39 2.97 6.64
N THR A 76 11.38 2.39 7.32
CA THR A 76 11.36 2.24 8.79
C THR A 76 11.29 3.60 9.47
N GLN A 77 12.08 4.56 8.98
CA GLN A 77 12.09 5.92 9.50
C GLN A 77 10.73 6.62 9.30
N ASN A 78 10.14 6.51 8.11
CA ASN A 78 8.83 7.08 7.80
C ASN A 78 7.72 6.46 8.66
N GLU A 79 7.78 5.15 8.91
CA GLU A 79 6.84 4.47 9.80
C GLU A 79 6.93 5.01 11.22
N VAL A 80 8.15 5.14 11.77
CA VAL A 80 8.38 5.67 13.11
C VAL A 80 7.88 7.11 13.22
N GLU A 81 8.18 7.98 12.24
CA GLU A 81 7.66 9.36 12.22
C GLU A 81 6.13 9.38 12.18
N THR A 82 5.51 8.49 11.39
CA THR A 82 4.05 8.36 11.34
C THR A 82 3.47 7.95 12.69
N ILE A 83 4.03 6.93 13.34
CA ILE A 83 3.57 6.48 14.65
C ILE A 83 3.75 7.60 15.69
N ASN A 84 4.87 8.32 15.66
CA ASN A 84 5.13 9.47 16.52
C ASN A 84 4.14 10.63 16.31
N PHE A 85 3.60 10.75 15.10
CA PHE A 85 2.62 11.78 14.75
C PHE A 85 1.22 11.45 15.28
N ILE A 86 0.76 10.21 15.08
CA ILE A 86 -0.61 9.80 15.40
C ILE A 86 -0.75 9.21 16.81
N HIS A 87 0.34 8.77 17.42
CA HIS A 87 0.34 8.07 18.71
C HIS A 87 1.28 8.72 19.73
N LYS A 88 0.89 8.65 21.01
CA LYS A 88 1.62 9.29 22.11
C LYS A 88 2.81 8.47 22.61
N THR A 89 2.75 7.15 22.46
CA THR A 89 3.80 6.22 22.91
C THR A 89 4.59 5.72 21.69
N PRO A 90 5.64 6.44 21.29
CA PRO A 90 6.41 6.09 20.10
C PRO A 90 7.17 4.77 20.32
N PRO A 91 7.32 3.93 19.28
CA PRO A 91 8.15 2.75 19.39
C PRO A 91 9.63 3.15 19.44
N TYR A 92 10.46 2.26 19.98
CA TYR A 92 11.89 2.49 20.04
C TYR A 92 12.57 2.09 18.73
N HIS A 93 13.38 3.00 18.17
CA HIS A 93 14.07 2.81 16.89
C HIS A 93 15.56 3.19 17.01
N PRO A 94 16.47 2.22 17.23
CA PRO A 94 17.91 2.47 17.36
C PRO A 94 18.56 2.63 15.97
N ARG A 95 18.50 3.84 15.42
CA ARG A 95 19.04 4.18 14.09
C ARG A 95 20.48 3.72 13.83
N GLN A 96 21.30 3.57 14.88
CA GLN A 96 22.71 3.17 14.78
C GLN A 96 22.91 1.66 14.51
N LEU A 97 21.87 0.85 14.68
CA LEU A 97 21.95 -0.62 14.61
C LEU A 97 21.18 -1.20 13.42
N GLY A 98 20.75 -0.32 12.51
CA GLY A 98 19.98 -0.65 11.32
C GLY A 98 18.47 -0.52 11.49
N PRO A 99 17.70 -0.89 10.46
CA PRO A 99 16.28 -0.66 10.43
C PRO A 99 15.56 -1.73 11.24
N PHE A 100 15.15 -1.43 12.46
CA PHE A 100 14.17 -2.24 13.19
C PHE A 100 13.43 -1.40 14.23
N ILE A 101 12.25 -1.86 14.60
CA ILE A 101 11.35 -1.19 15.54
C ILE A 101 11.11 -2.13 16.72
N ILE A 102 11.23 -1.61 17.93
CA ILE A 102 10.83 -2.29 19.16
C ILE A 102 9.55 -1.64 19.67
N SER A 103 8.49 -2.43 19.82
CA SER A 103 7.22 -1.99 20.39
C SER A 103 6.74 -2.97 21.47
N GLU A 104 5.69 -2.60 22.18
CA GLU A 104 4.91 -3.57 22.95
C GLU A 104 4.25 -4.56 21.97
N TYR A 105 4.16 -5.81 22.39
CA TYR A 105 3.35 -6.81 21.71
C TYR A 105 1.87 -6.57 22.03
N VAL A 106 1.04 -6.59 20.99
CA VAL A 106 -0.40 -6.39 21.12
C VAL A 106 -1.10 -7.71 20.82
N GLU A 107 -1.86 -8.22 21.79
CA GLU A 107 -2.69 -9.41 21.60
C GLU A 107 -3.87 -9.11 20.66
N GLY A 108 -4.18 -10.09 19.81
CA GLY A 108 -5.32 -10.02 18.89
C GLY A 108 -5.20 -11.01 17.74
N VAL A 109 -6.31 -11.18 17.03
CA VAL A 109 -6.39 -11.98 15.81
C VAL A 109 -6.44 -11.04 14.61
N CYS A 110 -5.71 -11.38 13.54
CA CYS A 110 -5.78 -10.64 12.28
C CYS A 110 -7.22 -10.59 11.76
N LEU A 111 -7.75 -9.38 11.51
CA LEU A 111 -9.13 -9.16 11.10
C LEU A 111 -9.46 -9.91 9.80
N SER A 112 -8.53 -9.98 8.85
CA SER A 112 -8.73 -10.75 7.62
C SER A 112 -8.99 -12.25 7.86
N ARG A 113 -8.52 -12.83 8.98
CA ARG A 113 -8.83 -14.23 9.35
C ARG A 113 -10.25 -14.38 9.90
N ILE A 114 -10.79 -13.35 10.54
CA ILE A 114 -12.17 -13.33 11.04
C ILE A 114 -13.16 -13.15 9.87
N LEU A 115 -12.82 -12.26 8.94
CA LEU A 115 -13.68 -11.93 7.81
C LEU A 115 -13.53 -12.90 6.63
N GLY A 116 -12.42 -13.62 6.55
CA GLY A 116 -12.07 -14.49 5.44
C GLY A 116 -12.95 -15.74 5.34
N ASP A 117 -13.10 -16.28 4.14
CA ASP A 117 -13.80 -17.54 3.91
C ASP A 117 -13.08 -18.71 4.62
N PRO A 118 -13.72 -19.37 5.60
CA PRO A 118 -13.09 -20.47 6.32
C PRO A 118 -12.96 -21.74 5.46
N THR A 119 -13.65 -21.83 4.33
CA THR A 119 -13.63 -23.00 3.43
C THR A 119 -12.44 -22.99 2.48
N ASP A 120 -11.87 -21.82 2.20
CA ASP A 120 -10.67 -21.65 1.39
C ASP A 120 -9.69 -20.70 2.08
N VAL A 121 -9.05 -21.19 3.14
CA VAL A 121 -8.06 -20.43 3.93
C VAL A 121 -6.81 -20.03 3.14
N ARG A 122 -6.58 -20.64 1.96
CA ARG A 122 -5.43 -20.33 1.11
C ARG A 122 -5.73 -19.16 0.19
N THR A 123 -6.95 -19.09 -0.32
CA THR A 123 -7.36 -18.02 -1.21
C THR A 123 -8.09 -16.95 -0.40
N LEU A 124 -7.42 -15.82 -0.18
CA LEU A 124 -8.02 -14.74 0.61
C LEU A 124 -9.24 -14.13 -0.11
N TRP A 125 -10.42 -14.45 0.40
CA TRP A 125 -11.74 -13.96 -0.02
C TRP A 125 -12.55 -13.55 1.20
N LEU A 126 -13.35 -12.50 1.08
CA LEU A 126 -14.39 -12.23 2.07
C LEU A 126 -15.36 -13.43 2.13
N ASN A 127 -15.67 -13.91 3.35
CA ASN A 127 -16.62 -15.00 3.53
C ASN A 127 -17.98 -14.61 2.93
N PRO A 128 -18.50 -15.35 1.92
CA PRO A 128 -19.76 -15.02 1.26
C PRO A 128 -20.97 -15.12 2.19
N ASN A 129 -20.83 -15.86 3.30
CA ASN A 129 -21.85 -16.05 4.33
C ASN A 129 -21.54 -15.27 5.62
N ILE A 130 -20.65 -14.27 5.58
CA ILE A 130 -20.32 -13.46 6.75
C ILE A 130 -21.58 -12.78 7.30
N ASP A 131 -21.75 -12.82 8.62
CA ASP A 131 -22.81 -12.08 9.28
C ASP A 131 -22.59 -10.58 9.06
N THR A 132 -23.61 -9.90 8.52
CA THR A 132 -23.52 -8.46 8.22
C THR A 132 -23.26 -7.63 9.47
N THR A 133 -23.69 -8.08 10.65
CA THR A 133 -23.45 -7.38 11.92
C THR A 133 -21.97 -7.39 12.33
N VAL A 134 -21.22 -8.44 11.96
CA VAL A 134 -19.76 -8.50 12.14
C VAL A 134 -19.11 -7.41 11.29
N LEU A 135 -19.50 -7.31 10.01
CA LEU A 135 -19.02 -6.26 9.11
C LEU A 135 -19.38 -4.86 9.60
N ASP A 136 -20.62 -4.64 10.04
CA ASP A 136 -21.04 -3.33 10.58
C ASP A 136 -20.18 -2.92 11.78
N THR A 137 -19.90 -3.86 12.69
CA THR A 137 -19.09 -3.63 13.90
C THR A 137 -17.66 -3.23 13.57
N VAL A 138 -17.02 -3.91 12.61
CA VAL A 138 -15.62 -3.60 12.24
C VAL A 138 -15.53 -2.38 11.34
N TYR A 139 -16.46 -2.21 10.39
CA TYR A 139 -16.47 -1.07 9.48
C TYR A 139 -16.69 0.25 10.21
N GLU A 140 -17.51 0.28 11.27
CA GLU A 140 -17.71 1.49 12.06
C GLU A 140 -16.42 1.93 12.77
N GLN A 141 -15.66 0.99 13.35
CA GLN A 141 -14.38 1.28 13.97
C GLN A 141 -13.33 1.72 12.93
N ILE A 142 -13.26 1.05 11.77
CA ILE A 142 -12.32 1.40 10.70
C ILE A 142 -12.66 2.77 10.10
N ALA A 143 -13.93 3.06 9.88
CA ALA A 143 -14.39 4.37 9.41
C ALA A 143 -14.02 5.48 10.41
N ASP A 144 -14.11 5.21 11.72
CA ASP A 144 -13.66 6.15 12.74
C ASP A 144 -12.16 6.45 12.67
N PHE A 145 -11.32 5.43 12.44
CA PHE A 145 -9.89 5.65 12.23
C PHE A 145 -9.60 6.41 10.93
N MET A 146 -10.22 6.02 9.82
CA MET A 146 -10.06 6.72 8.54
C MET A 146 -10.47 8.19 8.63
N LEU A 147 -11.57 8.49 9.30
CA LEU A 147 -12.03 9.86 9.51
C LEU A 147 -11.06 10.68 10.37
N GLN A 148 -10.48 10.06 11.41
CA GLN A 148 -9.44 10.69 12.23
C GLN A 148 -8.18 11.00 11.40
N LEU A 149 -7.71 10.05 10.59
CA LEU A 149 -6.54 10.24 9.72
C LEU A 149 -6.79 11.34 8.68
N TYR A 150 -8.00 11.39 8.12
CA TYR A 150 -8.40 12.40 7.13
C TYR A 150 -8.40 13.85 7.67
N GLN A 151 -8.45 14.05 8.99
CA GLN A 151 -8.36 15.40 9.58
C GLN A 151 -6.96 16.01 9.42
N PHE A 152 -5.91 15.18 9.33
CA PHE A 152 -4.55 15.68 9.19
C PHE A 152 -4.31 16.25 7.80
N SER A 153 -3.85 17.48 7.75
CA SER A 153 -3.62 18.22 6.51
C SER A 153 -2.19 18.76 6.44
N PHE A 154 -1.58 18.66 5.27
CA PHE A 154 -0.19 19.00 5.02
C PHE A 154 -0.07 19.92 3.79
N PRO A 155 1.04 20.69 3.68
CA PRO A 155 1.25 21.64 2.59
C PRO A 155 1.82 21.02 1.30
N ALA A 156 2.29 19.77 1.35
CA ALA A 156 2.87 19.04 0.22
C ALA A 156 2.59 17.54 0.32
N ILE A 157 2.78 16.81 -0.78
CA ILE A 157 2.81 15.35 -0.85
C ILE A 157 4.21 14.86 -0.51
N GLY A 158 4.33 13.92 0.41
CA GLY A 158 5.60 13.31 0.80
C GLY A 158 5.63 12.74 2.21
N ALA A 159 6.80 12.29 2.63
CA ALA A 159 7.03 11.77 3.96
C ALA A 159 7.06 12.89 5.01
N ILE A 160 6.30 12.68 6.09
CA ILE A 160 6.25 13.60 7.22
C ILE A 160 7.45 13.37 8.15
N SER A 161 7.91 14.44 8.78
CA SER A 161 8.99 14.38 9.76
C SER A 161 8.82 15.45 10.83
N LYS A 162 9.22 15.12 12.05
CA LYS A 162 9.26 16.08 13.15
C LYS A 162 10.60 16.77 13.21
N ASP A 163 10.58 18.09 13.26
CA ASP A 163 11.76 18.90 13.52
C ASP A 163 12.16 18.78 15.00
N ALA A 164 13.42 18.40 15.27
CA ALA A 164 13.88 18.11 16.63
C ALA A 164 13.99 19.36 17.53
N GLU A 165 14.28 20.52 16.94
CA GLU A 165 14.46 21.77 17.70
C GLU A 165 13.13 22.47 17.97
N SER A 166 12.31 22.64 16.92
CA SER A 166 11.03 23.34 17.01
C SER A 166 9.86 22.44 17.42
N GLY A 167 10.00 21.11 17.31
CA GLY A 167 8.94 20.14 17.54
C GLY A 167 7.83 20.16 16.48
N THR A 168 8.02 20.91 15.39
CA THR A 168 7.01 21.10 14.34
C THR A 168 7.02 19.97 13.32
N TRP A 169 5.84 19.65 12.79
CA TRP A 169 5.69 18.64 11.74
C TRP A 169 5.74 19.29 10.36
N SER A 170 6.48 18.66 9.45
CA SER A 170 6.65 19.15 8.08
C SER A 170 6.83 17.98 7.10
N VAL A 171 6.63 18.25 5.81
CA VAL A 171 6.86 17.28 4.73
C VAL A 171 8.22 17.58 4.12
N LYS A 172 9.21 16.73 4.37
CA LYS A 172 10.61 16.94 3.94
C LYS A 172 11.11 15.86 2.98
N GLY A 173 10.63 14.63 3.10
CA GLY A 173 11.04 13.50 2.27
C GLY A 173 10.09 13.27 1.10
N ARG A 174 10.59 12.58 0.07
CA ARG A 174 9.75 12.01 -0.98
C ARG A 174 8.67 11.09 -0.39
N PRO A 175 7.54 10.87 -1.07
CA PRO A 175 6.64 9.80 -0.69
C PRO A 175 7.33 8.45 -0.93
N VAL A 176 7.28 7.55 0.05
CA VAL A 176 7.70 6.15 -0.13
C VAL A 176 6.46 5.28 -0.20
N THR A 177 6.23 4.64 -1.34
CA THR A 177 4.97 3.93 -1.62
C THR A 177 5.17 2.42 -1.78
N TYR A 178 4.06 1.69 -1.63
CA TYR A 178 4.02 0.25 -1.90
C TYR A 178 4.48 -0.04 -3.34
N MET A 179 3.97 0.70 -4.33
CA MET A 179 4.32 0.55 -5.74
C MET A 179 5.82 0.71 -6.03
N MET A 180 6.47 1.69 -5.41
CA MET A 180 7.93 1.86 -5.56
C MET A 180 8.69 0.64 -5.03
N THR A 181 8.23 0.08 -3.91
CA THR A 181 8.82 -1.12 -3.31
C THR A 181 8.57 -2.36 -4.17
N GLU A 182 7.36 -2.52 -4.71
CA GLU A 182 6.99 -3.60 -5.61
C GLU A 182 7.83 -3.58 -6.90
N LEU A 183 7.96 -2.41 -7.54
CA LEU A 183 8.81 -2.26 -8.73
C LEU A 183 10.27 -2.56 -8.42
N ALA A 184 10.81 -2.02 -7.32
CA ALA A 184 12.22 -2.23 -6.99
C ALA A 184 12.53 -3.70 -6.67
N ASN A 185 11.59 -4.42 -6.04
CA ASN A 185 11.75 -5.83 -5.66
C ASN A 185 11.55 -6.80 -6.82
N SER A 186 10.48 -6.60 -7.59
CA SER A 186 9.95 -7.62 -8.50
C SER A 186 10.28 -7.35 -9.96
N THR A 187 10.93 -6.22 -10.26
CA THR A 187 11.24 -5.79 -11.64
C THR A 187 12.68 -5.30 -11.74
N PHE A 188 13.11 -4.94 -12.95
CA PHE A 188 14.39 -4.29 -13.23
C PHE A 188 14.27 -2.76 -13.30
N TYR A 189 13.32 -2.18 -12.56
CA TYR A 189 13.15 -0.73 -12.52
C TYR A 189 14.44 -0.04 -12.02
N PRO A 190 14.94 0.99 -12.73
CA PRO A 190 16.10 1.76 -12.30
C PRO A 190 15.75 2.59 -11.06
N VAL A 191 16.16 2.15 -9.87
CA VAL A 191 15.78 2.77 -8.59
C VAL A 191 16.14 4.25 -8.45
N ASP A 192 17.16 4.71 -9.18
CA ASP A 192 17.61 6.11 -9.20
C ASP A 192 16.67 7.03 -10.02
N GLU A 193 15.77 6.46 -10.84
CA GLU A 193 14.72 7.18 -11.59
C GLU A 193 13.46 7.43 -10.75
N PHE A 194 13.39 6.92 -9.51
CA PHE A 194 12.28 7.28 -8.63
C PHE A 194 12.38 8.75 -8.19
N PRO A 195 11.25 9.44 -8.02
CA PRO A 195 11.24 10.79 -7.43
C PRO A 195 11.97 10.81 -6.09
N ASN A 196 12.74 11.87 -5.85
CA ASN A 196 13.54 12.04 -4.63
C ASN A 196 13.16 13.26 -3.78
N THR A 197 12.11 13.99 -4.17
CA THR A 197 11.59 15.16 -3.45
C THR A 197 10.08 15.06 -3.18
N PRO A 198 9.56 15.84 -2.22
CA PRO A 198 8.12 16.11 -2.10
C PRO A 198 7.52 16.73 -3.38
N PHE A 199 6.19 16.68 -3.49
CA PHE A 199 5.43 17.35 -4.55
C PHE A 199 4.50 18.42 -3.99
N ASN A 200 4.39 19.55 -4.67
CA ASN A 200 3.52 20.65 -4.26
C ASN A 200 2.11 20.58 -4.87
N THR A 201 1.88 19.67 -5.83
CA THR A 201 0.57 19.47 -6.45
C THR A 201 0.24 17.99 -6.67
N SER A 202 -1.04 17.65 -6.69
CA SER A 202 -1.55 16.30 -6.98
C SER A 202 -1.21 15.89 -8.43
N SER A 203 -1.36 16.81 -9.37
CA SER A 203 -1.10 16.64 -10.79
C SER A 203 0.36 16.29 -11.06
N ALA A 204 1.30 17.00 -10.43
CA ALA A 204 2.73 16.72 -10.58
C ALA A 204 3.09 15.34 -10.00
N TYR A 205 2.50 14.98 -8.87
CA TYR A 205 2.68 13.65 -8.28
C TYR A 205 2.12 12.55 -9.19
N ILE A 206 0.89 12.68 -9.68
CA ILE A 206 0.25 11.68 -10.56
C ILE A 206 0.96 11.59 -11.92
N GLN A 207 1.43 12.71 -12.47
CA GLN A 207 2.29 12.71 -13.67
C GLN A 207 3.58 11.94 -13.43
N SER A 208 4.19 12.05 -12.23
CA SER A 208 5.36 11.24 -11.89
C SER A 208 5.05 9.75 -11.86
N LEU A 209 3.84 9.34 -11.43
CA LEU A 209 3.39 7.94 -11.49
C LEU A 209 3.27 7.46 -12.94
N ALA A 210 2.68 8.26 -13.83
CA ALA A 210 2.62 7.94 -15.26
C ALA A 210 4.02 7.82 -15.88
N GLN A 211 4.97 8.68 -15.47
CA GLN A 211 6.37 8.57 -15.90
C GLN A 211 7.05 7.31 -15.35
N ILE A 212 6.77 6.91 -14.11
CA ILE A 212 7.24 5.64 -13.54
C ILE A 212 6.68 4.47 -14.35
N HIS A 213 5.38 4.48 -14.69
CA HIS A 213 4.77 3.46 -15.54
C HIS A 213 5.44 3.40 -16.91
N SER A 214 5.68 4.54 -17.55
CA SER A 214 6.40 4.58 -18.83
C SER A 214 7.83 4.04 -18.69
N THR A 215 8.57 4.45 -17.66
CA THR A 215 9.95 4.01 -17.42
C THR A 215 10.01 2.50 -17.16
N HIS A 216 9.10 1.96 -16.35
CA HIS A 216 8.97 0.52 -16.13
C HIS A 216 8.70 -0.20 -17.46
N LEU A 217 7.74 0.29 -18.25
CA LEU A 217 7.43 -0.29 -19.56
C LEU A 217 8.66 -0.32 -20.46
N HIS A 218 9.51 0.72 -20.49
CA HIS A 218 10.70 0.80 -21.33
C HIS A 218 11.86 -0.07 -20.83
N THR A 219 12.03 -0.18 -19.52
CA THR A 219 13.20 -0.83 -18.90
C THR A 219 13.02 -2.34 -18.68
N GLN A 220 11.80 -2.80 -18.40
CA GLN A 220 11.53 -4.22 -18.22
C GLN A 220 11.56 -4.96 -19.56
N ARG A 221 12.58 -5.80 -19.74
CA ARG A 221 12.89 -6.46 -21.03
C ARG A 221 11.86 -7.51 -21.46
N ASN A 222 11.31 -8.24 -20.50
CA ASN A 222 10.38 -9.36 -20.70
C ASN A 222 8.94 -9.02 -20.28
N PHE A 223 8.57 -7.74 -20.30
CA PHE A 223 7.25 -7.30 -19.83
C PHE A 223 6.12 -7.69 -20.78
N CYS A 224 6.42 -7.92 -22.05
CA CYS A 224 5.47 -8.38 -23.06
C CYS A 224 6.05 -9.57 -23.82
N SER A 225 5.16 -10.42 -24.36
CA SER A 225 5.53 -11.65 -25.08
C SER A 225 5.31 -11.59 -26.59
N SER A 226 4.72 -10.51 -27.11
CA SER A 226 4.45 -10.33 -28.54
C SER A 226 4.40 -8.84 -28.94
N PRO A 227 4.51 -8.53 -30.25
CA PRO A 227 4.32 -7.17 -30.76
C PRO A 227 2.95 -6.58 -30.37
N GLU A 228 1.88 -7.37 -30.47
CA GLU A 228 0.52 -6.92 -30.16
C GLU A 228 0.37 -6.56 -28.68
N ALA A 229 0.97 -7.35 -27.79
CA ALA A 229 0.99 -7.04 -26.35
C ALA A 229 1.79 -5.76 -26.07
N ALA A 230 2.91 -5.54 -26.78
CA ALA A 230 3.68 -4.31 -26.66
C ALA A 230 2.88 -3.10 -27.15
N GLU A 231 2.15 -3.23 -28.26
CA GLU A 231 1.29 -2.17 -28.79
C GLU A 231 0.19 -1.78 -27.80
N GLN A 232 -0.52 -2.79 -27.26
CA GLN A 232 -1.58 -2.57 -26.27
C GLN A 232 -1.04 -1.84 -25.04
N LEU A 233 0.08 -2.31 -24.48
CA LEU A 233 0.72 -1.68 -23.33
C LEU A 233 1.12 -0.22 -23.58
N TYR A 234 1.68 0.05 -24.75
CA TYR A 234 2.03 1.41 -25.15
C TYR A 234 0.79 2.30 -25.20
N ILE A 235 -0.25 1.85 -25.90
CA ILE A 235 -1.47 2.63 -26.09
C ILE A 235 -2.16 2.88 -24.75
N SER A 236 -2.42 1.84 -23.96
CA SER A 236 -3.14 1.96 -22.68
C SER A 236 -2.42 2.87 -21.68
N ARG A 237 -1.08 2.82 -21.59
CA ARG A 237 -0.33 3.71 -20.67
C ARG A 237 -0.33 5.17 -21.12
N HIS A 238 -0.26 5.45 -22.41
CA HIS A 238 -0.34 6.81 -22.92
C HIS A 238 -1.75 7.38 -22.78
N LEU A 239 -2.79 6.60 -23.09
CA LEU A 239 -4.17 7.01 -22.88
C LEU A 239 -4.49 7.21 -21.39
N PHE A 240 -4.01 6.33 -20.52
CA PHE A 240 -4.11 6.52 -19.07
C PHE A 240 -3.49 7.86 -18.63
N ALA A 241 -2.31 8.22 -19.14
CA ALA A 241 -1.67 9.50 -18.83
C ALA A 241 -2.49 10.71 -19.30
N GLN A 242 -3.26 10.59 -20.39
CA GLN A 242 -4.17 11.64 -20.86
C GLN A 242 -5.40 11.83 -19.94
N LEU A 243 -5.71 10.86 -19.08
CA LEU A 243 -6.80 10.97 -18.10
C LEU A 243 -6.44 11.83 -16.88
N ILE A 244 -5.16 12.16 -16.67
CA ILE A 244 -4.71 12.91 -15.48
C ILE A 244 -5.47 14.23 -15.28
N PRO A 245 -5.65 15.10 -16.30
CA PRO A 245 -6.39 16.35 -16.12
C PRO A 245 -7.88 16.15 -15.83
N LYS A 246 -8.47 15.02 -16.27
CA LYS A 246 -9.89 14.69 -16.05
C LYS A 246 -10.16 14.31 -14.59
N TYR A 247 -9.28 13.51 -13.99
CA TYR A 247 -9.54 12.90 -12.67
C TYR A 247 -8.82 13.56 -11.50
N THR A 248 -7.83 14.41 -11.75
CA THR A 248 -7.13 15.11 -10.66
C THR A 248 -8.02 16.19 -10.05
N ILE A 249 -8.24 16.13 -8.74
CA ILE A 249 -9.00 17.12 -7.98
C ILE A 249 -8.13 17.77 -6.90
N ASN A 250 -8.51 18.98 -6.47
CA ASN A 250 -7.85 19.72 -5.39
C ASN A 250 -6.32 19.75 -5.55
N ASP A 251 -5.88 20.23 -6.72
CA ASP A 251 -4.50 20.07 -7.18
C ASP A 251 -3.48 20.67 -6.20
N HIS A 252 -3.80 21.80 -5.59
CA HIS A 252 -2.94 22.49 -4.62
C HIS A 252 -3.22 22.09 -3.15
N GLY A 253 -3.89 20.96 -2.93
CA GLY A 253 -4.23 20.44 -1.61
C GLY A 253 -5.58 20.95 -1.05
N PRO A 254 -5.86 20.70 0.25
CA PRO A 254 -4.93 20.17 1.24
C PRO A 254 -4.50 18.72 0.95
N PHE A 255 -3.27 18.37 1.34
CA PHE A 255 -2.78 16.98 1.26
C PHE A 255 -3.07 16.25 2.55
N LYS A 256 -3.52 14.99 2.45
CA LYS A 256 -4.05 14.21 3.58
C LYS A 256 -3.11 13.08 3.96
N LEU A 257 -3.11 12.70 5.24
CA LEU A 257 -2.40 11.49 5.66
C LEU A 257 -3.10 10.27 5.04
N PHE A 258 -2.35 9.45 4.31
CA PHE A 258 -2.86 8.27 3.61
C PHE A 258 -1.85 7.13 3.74
N CYS A 259 -2.36 5.95 4.08
CA CYS A 259 -1.59 4.71 4.08
C CYS A 259 -2.22 3.75 3.08
N ASP A 260 -1.47 3.40 2.05
CA ASP A 260 -1.98 2.55 0.96
C ASP A 260 -2.28 1.12 1.42
N ASP A 261 -1.55 0.66 2.44
CA ASP A 261 -1.68 -0.68 3.03
C ASP A 261 -2.56 -0.69 4.31
N PHE A 262 -3.40 0.33 4.49
CA PHE A 262 -4.39 0.36 5.57
C PHE A 262 -5.58 -0.56 5.23
N ARG A 263 -5.44 -1.85 5.56
CA ARG A 263 -6.38 -2.93 5.19
C ARG A 263 -6.54 -3.96 6.31
N CYS A 264 -7.55 -4.83 6.21
CA CYS A 264 -7.89 -5.84 7.23
C CYS A 264 -6.74 -6.80 7.60
N GLN A 265 -5.76 -6.99 6.73
CA GLN A 265 -4.59 -7.84 6.97
C GLN A 265 -3.65 -7.23 8.01
N ASN A 266 -3.66 -5.90 8.13
CA ASN A 266 -2.83 -5.12 9.04
C ASN A 266 -3.62 -4.63 10.26
N ILE A 267 -4.76 -5.23 10.56
CA ILE A 267 -5.60 -4.88 11.72
C ILE A 267 -5.74 -6.10 12.62
N LEU A 268 -5.50 -5.91 13.92
CA LEU A 268 -5.77 -6.91 14.95
C LEU A 268 -7.08 -6.60 15.68
N VAL A 269 -7.85 -7.63 15.99
CA VAL A 269 -9.08 -7.54 16.78
C VAL A 269 -9.08 -8.52 17.93
N ASP A 270 -9.76 -8.15 19.01
CA ASP A 270 -10.21 -9.09 20.01
C ASP A 270 -11.28 -10.01 19.39
N PRO A 271 -11.10 -11.35 19.37
CA PRO A 271 -11.98 -12.26 18.64
C PRO A 271 -13.36 -12.43 19.27
N GLU A 272 -13.54 -12.08 20.55
CA GLU A 272 -14.83 -12.20 21.25
C GLU A 272 -15.69 -10.95 21.06
N THR A 273 -15.06 -9.78 21.08
CA THR A 273 -15.74 -8.46 21.06
C THR A 273 -15.64 -7.76 19.70
N LEU A 274 -14.78 -8.23 18.81
CA LEU A 274 -14.43 -7.59 17.53
C LEU A 274 -13.85 -6.18 17.67
N ARG A 275 -13.42 -5.81 18.87
CA ARG A 275 -12.77 -4.51 19.10
C ARG A 275 -11.39 -4.51 18.45
N ILE A 276 -11.09 -3.49 17.66
CA ILE A 276 -9.75 -3.31 17.10
C ILE A 276 -8.76 -3.01 18.22
N THR A 277 -7.74 -3.86 18.34
CA THR A 277 -6.68 -3.75 19.35
C THR A 277 -5.43 -3.08 18.80
N ALA A 278 -5.13 -3.26 17.51
CA ALA A 278 -4.02 -2.60 16.83
C ALA A 278 -4.28 -2.38 15.34
N VAL A 279 -3.69 -1.30 14.82
CA VAL A 279 -3.41 -1.10 13.40
C VAL A 279 -1.89 -1.18 13.23
N LEU A 280 -1.46 -2.05 12.33
CA LEU A 280 -0.07 -2.38 12.07
C LEU A 280 0.36 -1.85 10.69
N ASP A 281 1.64 -1.99 10.39
CA ASP A 281 2.26 -1.76 9.07
C ASP A 281 1.93 -0.39 8.44
N LEU A 282 2.43 0.67 9.08
CA LEU A 282 2.24 2.05 8.64
C LEU A 282 3.38 2.55 7.73
N GLU A 283 4.21 1.64 7.20
CA GLU A 283 5.44 1.94 6.46
C GLU A 283 5.24 2.68 5.14
N PHE A 284 4.03 2.63 4.57
CA PHE A 284 3.66 3.35 3.35
C PHE A 284 2.77 4.57 3.61
N THR A 285 2.76 5.08 4.85
CA THR A 285 2.00 6.26 5.22
C THR A 285 2.72 7.53 4.83
N ASN A 286 2.05 8.41 4.09
CA ASN A 286 2.60 9.69 3.65
C ASN A 286 1.49 10.76 3.64
N ALA A 287 1.88 12.04 3.58
CA ALA A 287 0.98 13.07 3.08
C ALA A 287 0.78 12.86 1.58
N MET A 288 -0.46 12.74 1.12
CA MET A 288 -0.83 12.39 -0.25
C MET A 288 -1.98 13.27 -0.76
N SER A 289 -2.29 13.17 -2.06
CA SER A 289 -3.45 13.81 -2.64
C SER A 289 -4.72 13.48 -1.85
N GLU A 290 -5.58 14.48 -1.63
CA GLU A 290 -6.84 14.28 -0.92
C GLU A 290 -7.69 13.18 -1.56
N GLN A 291 -7.65 13.07 -2.89
CA GLN A 291 -8.47 12.10 -3.62
C GLN A 291 -8.18 10.65 -3.23
N TYR A 292 -6.97 10.33 -2.72
CA TYR A 292 -6.65 8.99 -2.20
C TYR A 292 -7.20 8.78 -0.79
N ALA A 293 -7.16 9.81 0.05
CA ALA A 293 -7.70 9.70 1.41
C ALA A 293 -9.24 9.77 1.45
N SER A 294 -9.87 10.23 0.37
CA SER A 294 -11.32 10.39 0.27
C SER A 294 -12.04 9.38 -0.62
N GLU A 295 -11.32 8.42 -1.22
CA GLU A 295 -11.92 7.41 -2.10
C GLU A 295 -12.47 6.20 -1.34
N SER A 296 -13.32 5.43 -2.03
CA SER A 296 -13.81 4.14 -1.54
C SER A 296 -12.66 3.18 -1.18
N PRO A 297 -12.71 2.45 -0.05
CA PRO A 297 -11.65 1.52 0.32
C PRO A 297 -11.55 0.35 -0.65
N TRP A 298 -10.41 0.17 -1.32
CA TRP A 298 -10.24 -0.89 -2.32
C TRP A 298 -10.33 -2.32 -1.75
N TRP A 299 -10.14 -2.49 -0.43
CA TRP A 299 -9.99 -3.78 0.25
C TRP A 299 -11.27 -4.35 0.87
N LEU A 300 -12.47 -3.80 0.59
CA LEU A 300 -13.72 -4.27 1.22
C LEU A 300 -14.06 -5.75 0.96
N LEU A 301 -13.42 -6.38 -0.03
CA LEU A 301 -13.50 -7.82 -0.32
C LEU A 301 -12.27 -8.61 0.15
N LEU A 302 -11.48 -8.01 1.04
CA LEU A 302 -10.15 -8.41 1.51
C LEU A 302 -9.05 -8.33 0.43
N VAL A 303 -9.40 -8.27 -0.84
CA VAL A 303 -8.50 -8.14 -1.98
C VAL A 303 -9.00 -7.06 -2.94
N GLY A 304 -8.10 -6.52 -3.77
CA GLY A 304 -8.44 -5.57 -4.82
C GLY A 304 -8.92 -6.25 -6.11
N PRO A 305 -9.34 -5.45 -7.10
CA PRO A 305 -9.83 -5.91 -8.39
C PRO A 305 -8.81 -6.71 -9.21
N GLU A 306 -7.52 -6.40 -9.09
CA GLU A 306 -6.42 -7.13 -9.74
C GLU A 306 -6.40 -8.61 -9.33
N ALA A 307 -6.71 -8.90 -8.06
CA ALA A 307 -6.75 -10.26 -7.56
C ALA A 307 -7.95 -11.05 -8.11
N TYR A 308 -9.05 -10.38 -8.44
CA TYR A 308 -10.18 -11.04 -9.12
C TYR A 308 -9.78 -11.45 -10.54
N LEU A 309 -9.16 -10.54 -11.28
CA LEU A 309 -8.70 -10.81 -12.65
C LEU A 309 -7.67 -11.94 -12.69
N PHE A 310 -6.71 -11.94 -11.76
CA PHE A 310 -5.73 -13.03 -11.64
C PHE A 310 -6.36 -14.40 -11.32
N ARG A 311 -7.57 -14.41 -10.75
CA ARG A 311 -8.30 -15.63 -10.37
C ARG A 311 -9.38 -15.98 -11.40
N ASP A 312 -9.18 -15.60 -12.66
CA ASP A 312 -10.07 -15.84 -13.79
C ASP A 312 -11.51 -15.32 -13.56
N ARG A 313 -11.65 -14.22 -12.81
CA ARG A 313 -12.91 -13.47 -12.65
C ARG A 313 -12.88 -12.19 -13.48
N THR A 314 -14.04 -11.59 -13.66
CA THR A 314 -14.23 -10.34 -14.40
C THR A 314 -14.34 -9.14 -13.45
N ILE A 315 -14.07 -7.93 -13.97
CA ILE A 315 -14.37 -6.69 -13.23
C ILE A 315 -15.86 -6.58 -12.90
N ALA A 316 -16.76 -7.09 -13.75
CA ALA A 316 -18.19 -7.11 -13.47
C ALA A 316 -18.53 -7.95 -12.23
N GLU A 317 -17.91 -9.13 -12.07
CA GLU A 317 -18.05 -9.95 -10.86
C GLU A 317 -17.46 -9.25 -9.62
N PHE A 318 -16.33 -8.55 -9.76
CA PHE A 318 -15.78 -7.73 -8.68
C PHE A 318 -16.76 -6.64 -8.26
N LYS A 319 -17.26 -5.83 -9.21
CA LYS A 319 -18.23 -4.74 -8.94
C LYS A 319 -19.48 -5.28 -8.24
N ALA A 320 -20.05 -6.39 -8.73
CA ALA A 320 -21.23 -7.02 -8.15
C ALA A 320 -21.03 -7.49 -6.69
N ALA A 321 -19.84 -7.96 -6.34
CA ALA A 321 -19.50 -8.33 -4.97
C ALA A 321 -19.16 -7.11 -4.09
N TYR A 322 -18.50 -6.10 -4.68
CA TYR A 322 -17.97 -4.92 -4.00
C TYR A 322 -19.05 -3.92 -3.61
N GLU A 323 -19.96 -3.59 -4.52
CA GLU A 323 -20.94 -2.51 -4.35
C GLU A 323 -21.81 -2.66 -3.08
N PRO A 324 -22.36 -3.85 -2.75
CA PRO A 324 -23.10 -4.03 -1.50
C PRO A 324 -22.25 -3.74 -0.25
N ARG A 325 -20.94 -4.04 -0.30
CA ARG A 325 -20.01 -3.77 0.80
C ARG A 325 -19.61 -2.31 0.85
N LEU A 326 -19.47 -1.65 -0.30
CA LEU A 326 -19.27 -0.21 -0.37
C LEU A 326 -20.43 0.54 0.28
N GLU A 327 -21.67 0.20 -0.09
CA GLU A 327 -22.86 0.82 0.53
C GLU A 327 -22.89 0.61 2.05
N GLN A 328 -22.53 -0.59 2.50
CA GLN A 328 -22.45 -0.92 3.93
C GLN A 328 -21.40 -0.07 4.65
N PHE A 329 -20.20 0.04 4.07
CA PHE A 329 -19.11 0.84 4.62
C PHE A 329 -19.46 2.32 4.66
N VAL A 330 -20.08 2.85 3.60
CA VAL A 330 -20.51 4.25 3.54
C VAL A 330 -21.55 4.56 4.61
N ARG A 331 -22.52 3.66 4.86
CA ARG A 331 -23.46 3.81 5.98
C ARG A 331 -22.73 3.85 7.33
N ALA A 332 -21.68 3.05 7.51
CA ALA A 332 -20.85 3.09 8.72
C ALA A 332 -20.13 4.43 8.86
N MET A 333 -19.51 4.93 7.79
CA MET A 333 -18.88 6.26 7.75
C MET A 333 -19.87 7.38 8.10
N GLN A 334 -21.08 7.36 7.54
CA GLN A 334 -22.13 8.33 7.86
C GLN A 334 -22.52 8.33 9.35
N ARG A 335 -22.61 7.14 9.97
CA ARG A 335 -22.87 7.02 11.41
C ARG A 335 -21.75 7.63 12.23
N VAL A 336 -20.49 7.35 11.87
CA VAL A 336 -19.30 7.91 12.52
C VAL A 336 -19.26 9.45 12.39
N GLU A 337 -19.47 9.97 11.18
CA GLU A 337 -19.50 11.42 10.92
C GLU A 337 -20.60 12.09 11.75
N THR A 338 -21.81 11.52 11.76
CA THR A 338 -22.94 12.01 12.55
C THR A 338 -22.65 11.97 14.05
N ALA A 339 -22.07 10.87 14.55
CA ALA A 339 -21.70 10.73 15.96
C ALA A 339 -20.65 11.75 16.41
N ARG A 340 -19.80 12.21 15.49
CA ARG A 340 -18.83 13.31 15.72
C ARG A 340 -19.40 14.70 15.48
N GLY A 341 -20.69 14.82 15.16
CA GLY A 341 -21.38 16.09 14.93
C GLY A 341 -21.03 16.73 13.58
N LEU A 342 -20.51 15.95 12.62
CA LEU A 342 -20.24 16.41 11.26
C LEU A 342 -21.52 16.32 10.42
N ALA A 343 -21.71 17.29 9.53
CA ALA A 343 -22.83 17.26 8.58
C ALA A 343 -22.54 16.26 7.46
N ILE A 344 -23.57 15.52 7.05
CA ILE A 344 -23.52 14.66 5.86
C ILE A 344 -23.91 15.51 4.65
N ASP A 345 -22.90 16.10 4.01
CA ASP A 345 -23.03 16.94 2.80
C ASP A 345 -22.04 16.49 1.72
N GLU A 346 -21.97 17.18 0.59
CA GLU A 346 -21.05 16.86 -0.52
C GLU A 346 -19.56 16.83 -0.11
N LYS A 347 -19.19 17.47 1.01
CA LYS A 347 -17.82 17.48 1.51
C LYS A 347 -17.54 16.38 2.52
N SER A 348 -18.57 15.70 3.03
CA SER A 348 -18.42 14.53 3.91
C SER A 348 -17.62 13.42 3.24
N LEU A 349 -16.84 12.71 4.02
CA LEU A 349 -15.98 11.62 3.56
C LEU A 349 -16.82 10.49 2.97
N SER A 350 -17.98 10.20 3.58
CA SER A 350 -18.93 9.21 3.08
C SER A 350 -19.44 9.52 1.65
N ASN A 351 -19.80 10.78 1.38
CA ASN A 351 -20.25 11.18 0.04
C ASN A 351 -19.10 11.22 -0.96
N ARG A 352 -17.90 11.65 -0.54
CA ARG A 352 -16.70 11.62 -1.42
C ARG A 352 -16.31 10.21 -1.83
N MET A 353 -16.46 9.23 -0.93
CA MET A 353 -16.25 7.81 -1.25
C MET A 353 -17.22 7.35 -2.35
N LEU A 354 -18.52 7.56 -2.16
CA LEU A 354 -19.53 7.20 -3.19
C LEU A 354 -19.28 7.92 -4.52
N GLU A 355 -19.02 9.22 -4.46
CA GLU A 355 -18.76 10.01 -5.66
C GLU A 355 -17.51 9.52 -6.39
N SER A 356 -16.43 9.15 -5.67
CA SER A 356 -15.23 8.56 -6.29
C SER A 356 -15.51 7.27 -7.07
N TRP A 357 -16.46 6.45 -6.59
CA TRP A 357 -16.88 5.23 -7.27
C TRP A 357 -17.73 5.56 -8.51
N GLN A 358 -18.72 6.45 -8.35
CA GLN A 358 -19.66 6.83 -9.41
C GLN A 358 -19.01 7.56 -10.57
N THR A 359 -17.98 8.37 -10.31
CA THR A 359 -17.27 9.13 -11.33
C THR A 359 -16.06 8.38 -11.88
N GLU A 360 -15.86 7.12 -11.51
CA GLU A 360 -14.71 6.26 -11.88
C GLU A 360 -13.35 6.76 -11.39
N ARG A 361 -13.30 7.84 -10.60
CA ARG A 361 -12.05 8.36 -10.04
C ARG A 361 -11.34 7.32 -9.16
N PHE A 362 -12.10 6.47 -8.48
CA PHE A 362 -11.57 5.30 -7.76
C PHE A 362 -10.70 4.44 -8.68
N TRP A 363 -11.17 4.10 -9.88
CA TRP A 363 -10.43 3.25 -10.82
C TRP A 363 -9.18 3.93 -11.33
N PHE A 364 -9.26 5.22 -11.64
CA PHE A 364 -8.10 6.03 -12.04
C PHE A 364 -7.02 6.05 -10.94
N ASN A 365 -7.42 6.33 -9.70
CA ASN A 365 -6.52 6.38 -8.56
C ASN A 365 -5.91 5.01 -8.23
N PHE A 366 -6.72 3.96 -8.31
CA PHE A 366 -6.27 2.59 -8.07
C PHE A 366 -5.23 2.18 -9.13
N ALA A 367 -5.51 2.41 -10.42
CA ALA A 367 -4.59 2.14 -11.51
C ALA A 367 -3.30 2.97 -11.42
N ALA A 368 -3.39 4.25 -11.00
CA ALA A 368 -2.22 5.10 -10.78
C ALA A 368 -1.23 4.49 -9.77
N ARG A 369 -1.72 3.73 -8.78
CA ARG A 369 -0.92 3.09 -7.74
C ARG A 369 -0.50 1.65 -8.07
N LYS A 370 -0.94 1.09 -9.21
CA LYS A 370 -0.74 -0.32 -9.58
C LYS A 370 0.04 -0.43 -10.90
N SER A 371 1.34 -0.18 -10.81
CA SER A 371 2.24 -0.09 -11.99
C SER A 371 2.33 -1.36 -12.85
N LEU A 372 1.98 -2.52 -12.29
CA LEU A 372 1.98 -3.81 -12.97
C LEU A 372 0.64 -4.13 -13.66
N ASP A 373 -0.45 -3.45 -13.27
CA ASP A 373 -1.81 -3.76 -13.71
C ASP A 373 -2.51 -2.57 -14.38
N VAL A 374 -1.78 -1.46 -14.62
CA VAL A 374 -2.35 -0.19 -15.10
C VAL A 374 -3.11 -0.36 -16.42
N GLU A 375 -2.57 -1.13 -17.36
CA GLU A 375 -3.21 -1.42 -18.65
C GLU A 375 -4.49 -2.23 -18.48
N VAL A 376 -4.47 -3.25 -17.62
CA VAL A 376 -5.61 -4.13 -17.38
C VAL A 376 -6.74 -3.33 -16.74
N LEU A 377 -6.42 -2.50 -15.75
CA LEU A 377 -7.38 -1.63 -15.10
C LEU A 377 -7.89 -0.52 -16.03
N TYR A 378 -7.02 0.05 -16.87
CA TYR A 378 -7.43 1.03 -17.86
C TYR A 378 -8.43 0.44 -18.86
N ASP A 379 -8.08 -0.69 -19.48
CA ASP A 379 -8.90 -1.32 -20.51
C ASP A 379 -10.26 -1.80 -19.96
N ASN A 380 -10.30 -2.30 -18.73
CA ASN A 380 -11.52 -2.85 -18.14
C ASN A 380 -12.38 -1.81 -17.39
N CYS A 381 -11.81 -0.68 -16.95
CA CYS A 381 -12.49 0.25 -16.05
C CYS A 381 -12.48 1.73 -16.46
N LEU A 382 -11.66 2.13 -17.43
CA LEU A 382 -11.46 3.55 -17.79
C LEU A 382 -11.56 3.83 -19.30
N ASN A 383 -11.67 2.79 -20.13
CA ASN A 383 -11.71 2.90 -21.59
C ASN A 383 -13.09 2.57 -22.18
N GLU A 384 -14.18 3.05 -21.56
CA GLU A 384 -15.55 2.73 -21.99
C GLU A 384 -15.86 3.19 -23.43
N ASP A 385 -15.26 4.30 -23.86
CA ASP A 385 -15.43 4.85 -25.21
C ASP A 385 -14.63 4.10 -26.28
N GLY A 386 -13.84 3.09 -25.89
CA GLY A 386 -13.05 2.25 -26.79
C GLY A 386 -11.94 3.02 -27.51
N HIS A 387 -11.31 3.98 -26.82
CA HIS A 387 -10.17 4.73 -27.34
C HIS A 387 -8.99 3.80 -27.64
N GLY A 388 -8.41 3.96 -28.82
CA GLY A 388 -7.22 3.27 -29.27
C GLY A 388 -6.13 4.23 -29.74
N LEU A 389 -5.28 3.72 -30.63
CA LEU A 389 -4.13 4.45 -31.19
C LEU A 389 -4.53 5.79 -31.80
N GLU A 390 -5.69 5.86 -32.45
CA GLU A 390 -6.23 7.05 -33.09
C GLU A 390 -6.54 8.20 -32.12
N SER A 391 -6.67 7.89 -30.82
CA SER A 391 -6.88 8.87 -29.75
C SER A 391 -5.57 9.46 -29.21
N LEU A 392 -4.42 8.93 -29.63
CA LEU A 392 -3.11 9.49 -29.29
C LEU A 392 -2.73 10.63 -30.25
N ASP A 393 -1.86 11.54 -29.80
CA ASP A 393 -1.30 12.56 -30.69
C ASP A 393 -0.37 11.95 -31.76
N GLU A 394 -0.13 12.69 -32.84
CA GLU A 394 0.67 12.22 -33.98
C GLU A 394 2.09 11.79 -33.58
N SER A 395 2.68 12.42 -32.55
CA SER A 395 4.03 12.07 -32.09
C SER A 395 4.05 10.72 -31.38
N LEU A 396 3.04 10.45 -30.56
CA LEU A 396 2.86 9.19 -29.86
C LEU A 396 2.49 8.07 -30.83
N GLN A 397 1.65 8.35 -31.83
CA GLN A 397 1.35 7.39 -32.90
C GLN A 397 2.62 7.02 -33.69
N ALA A 398 3.45 8.01 -34.05
CA ALA A 398 4.71 7.76 -34.75
C ALA A 398 5.74 7.01 -33.88
N GLY A 399 5.66 7.15 -32.54
CA GLY A 399 6.52 6.47 -31.58
C GLY A 399 6.20 4.97 -31.38
N LEU A 400 5.00 4.51 -31.76
CA LEU A 400 4.56 3.14 -31.52
C LEU A 400 5.45 2.09 -32.20
N SER A 401 5.65 2.20 -33.51
CA SER A 401 6.42 1.20 -34.27
C SER A 401 7.88 1.08 -33.78
N PRO A 402 8.63 2.19 -33.60
CA PRO A 402 9.96 2.14 -32.99
C PRO A 402 9.97 1.52 -31.58
N PHE A 403 8.96 1.81 -30.77
CA PHE A 403 8.83 1.22 -29.43
C PHE A 403 8.64 -0.30 -29.48
N VAL A 404 7.76 -0.79 -30.37
CA VAL A 404 7.52 -2.22 -30.55
C VAL A 404 8.78 -2.95 -31.00
N ASP A 405 9.50 -2.39 -31.99
CA ASP A 405 10.76 -2.96 -32.47
C ASP A 405 11.79 -3.08 -31.33
N MET A 406 11.95 -2.00 -30.55
CA MET A 406 12.82 -1.97 -29.36
C MET A 406 12.40 -3.05 -28.35
N LYS A 407 11.11 -3.18 -28.04
CA LYS A 407 10.61 -4.18 -27.09
C LYS A 407 10.89 -5.61 -27.55
N MET A 408 10.67 -5.90 -28.82
CA MET A 408 10.93 -7.23 -29.39
C MET A 408 12.42 -7.55 -29.45
N GLU A 409 13.30 -6.55 -29.59
CA GLU A 409 14.74 -6.73 -29.42
C GLU A 409 15.13 -7.04 -27.98
N GLN A 410 14.58 -6.30 -27.02
CA GLN A 410 14.85 -6.54 -25.60
C GLN A 410 14.40 -7.93 -25.13
N LEU A 411 13.22 -8.39 -25.57
CA LEU A 411 12.70 -9.72 -25.27
C LEU A 411 13.62 -10.82 -25.85
N ARG A 412 14.01 -10.71 -27.12
CA ARG A 412 14.95 -11.66 -27.75
C ARG A 412 16.28 -11.74 -27.01
N ALA A 413 16.81 -10.59 -26.59
CA ALA A 413 18.03 -10.56 -25.81
C ALA A 413 17.83 -11.22 -24.44
N TYR A 414 16.71 -10.96 -23.77
CA TYR A 414 16.39 -11.54 -22.46
C TYR A 414 16.31 -13.08 -22.53
N ASP A 415 15.59 -13.59 -23.53
CA ASP A 415 15.47 -15.03 -23.76
C ASP A 415 16.82 -15.69 -24.06
N SER A 416 17.72 -14.98 -24.73
CA SER A 416 19.10 -15.44 -24.96
C SER A 416 19.87 -15.53 -23.65
N ASP A 417 19.81 -14.49 -22.81
CA ASP A 417 20.51 -14.45 -21.52
C ASP A 417 20.00 -15.55 -20.56
N CYS A 418 18.68 -15.78 -20.52
CA CYS A 418 18.08 -16.84 -19.73
C CYS A 418 18.55 -18.23 -20.16
N LYS A 419 18.69 -18.48 -21.47
CA LYS A 419 19.22 -19.76 -21.99
C LYS A 419 20.70 -19.98 -21.67
N HIS A 420 21.47 -18.92 -21.46
CA HIS A 420 22.88 -19.01 -21.07
C HIS A 420 23.11 -19.12 -19.56
N SER A 421 22.08 -18.84 -18.76
CA SER A 421 22.12 -18.88 -17.29
C SER A 421 21.58 -20.19 -16.70
N LEU A 422 21.00 -21.05 -17.54
CA LEU A 422 20.58 -22.43 -17.25
C LEU A 422 21.65 -23.41 -17.73
#